data_AF-A0A6C0W565-F1
#
_entry.id   AF-A0A6C0W565-F1
#
_cell.length_a   1.000
_cell.length_b   1.000
_cell.length_c   1.000
_cell.angle_alpha   90.00
_cell.angle_beta   90.00
_cell.angle_gamma   90.00
#
_symmetry.space_group_name_H-M   'P 1'
#
loop_
_entity.id
_entity.type
_entity.pdbx_description
1 polymer ?
#
loop_
_entity_poly.entity_id
_entity_poly.type
_entity_poly.pdbx_seq_one_letter_code
_entity_poly.pdbx_strand_id
1 'polypeptide(L)'
;MEWFFAYILNNNHLVKNIFLHNLGSFDGYFTYNLLSHFFEPSTISTFIDHLNKFIKITLNSNNKQITFLDSLRIFNVELDKLCEVFGVEGKISKFNQNFNNFDLFNNKPLFNKFKGYSLQDSICLYQALVEAQKIYISQYNIDITSILSTSTLSLKIFRNKFQEVEIPILKGTEDNFIRKSYFGGHTDYFNEYAENIYYYDINSLYPFAMCKPMLLLNIKWNKEWENLENLFGFCLAEITTPKNILRPHINMKVKLYSQQVLG
;
A
#
# COMPACT_ATOMS: atom_id res chain seq x y z
N MET A 1 31.34 7.10 0.84
CA MET A 1 30.01 7.10 1.49
C MET A 1 29.74 8.43 2.19
N GLU A 2 30.65 8.95 3.02
CA GLU A 2 30.56 10.33 3.54
C GLU A 2 30.35 11.37 2.44
N TRP A 3 31.05 11.22 1.32
CA TRP A 3 30.98 12.13 0.18
C TRP A 3 29.60 12.14 -0.48
N PHE A 4 28.85 11.03 -0.42
CA PHE A 4 27.49 10.96 -0.95
C PHE A 4 26.52 11.77 -0.10
N PHE A 5 26.56 11.59 1.23
CA PHE A 5 25.71 12.37 2.13
C PHE A 5 26.13 13.84 2.19
N ALA A 6 27.44 14.13 2.18
CA ALA A 6 27.95 15.49 2.04
C ALA A 6 27.48 16.13 0.72
N TYR A 7 27.52 15.39 -0.39
CA TYR A 7 26.98 15.85 -1.66
C TYR A 7 25.47 16.15 -1.57
N ILE A 8 24.67 15.24 -1.01
CA ILE A 8 23.21 15.46 -0.86
C ILE A 8 22.94 16.68 0.04
N LEU A 9 23.61 16.79 1.18
CA LEU A 9 23.41 17.89 2.13
C LEU A 9 23.83 19.25 1.55
N ASN A 10 24.95 19.29 0.83
CA ASN A 10 25.42 20.48 0.13
C ASN A 10 24.46 20.88 -1.01
N ASN A 11 23.83 19.89 -1.65
CA ASN A 11 22.86 20.08 -2.73
C ASN A 11 21.40 19.97 -2.29
N ASN A 12 21.09 20.10 -0.99
CA ASN A 12 19.72 19.90 -0.49
C ASN A 12 18.71 20.95 -0.99
N HIS A 13 19.18 22.07 -1.54
CA HIS A 13 18.32 23.02 -2.25
C HIS A 13 17.73 22.42 -3.54
N LEU A 14 18.39 21.39 -4.10
CA LEU A 14 17.99 20.65 -5.29
C LEU A 14 17.31 19.32 -4.96
N VAL A 15 17.60 18.71 -3.81
CA VAL A 15 17.19 17.33 -3.49
C VAL A 15 16.53 17.25 -2.11
N LYS A 16 15.21 17.42 -2.03
CA LYS A 16 14.43 17.24 -0.79
C LYS A 16 13.92 15.82 -0.58
N ASN A 17 13.51 15.16 -1.67
CA ASN A 17 12.93 13.82 -1.65
C ASN A 17 13.76 12.88 -2.52
N ILE A 18 14.06 11.71 -2.00
CA ILE A 18 14.81 10.66 -2.68
C ILE A 18 13.95 9.40 -2.66
N PHE A 19 13.59 8.89 -3.83
CA PHE A 19 12.90 7.62 -3.94
C PHE A 19 13.88 6.46 -4.03
N LEU A 20 13.61 5.43 -3.25
CA LEU A 20 14.21 4.11 -3.36
C LEU A 20 13.12 3.14 -3.80
N HIS A 21 13.46 2.11 -4.56
CA HIS A 21 12.49 1.15 -5.09
C HIS A 21 12.64 -0.16 -4.34
N ASN A 22 11.93 -0.26 -3.20
CA ASN A 22 12.09 -1.23 -2.10
C ASN A 22 12.85 -0.69 -0.86
N LEU A 23 12.53 0.55 -0.44
CA LEU A 23 12.97 1.09 0.84
C LEU A 23 12.55 0.16 2.00
N GLY A 24 11.31 -0.31 1.98
CA GLY A 24 10.71 -0.97 3.13
C GLY A 24 11.32 -2.32 3.49
N SER A 25 11.86 -3.07 2.53
CA SER A 25 12.40 -4.42 2.78
C SER A 25 13.88 -4.59 2.45
N PHE A 26 14.52 -3.66 1.74
CA PHE A 26 15.95 -3.79 1.40
C PHE A 26 16.72 -2.49 1.61
N ASP A 27 16.51 -1.47 0.77
CA ASP A 27 17.36 -0.28 0.75
C ASP A 27 17.30 0.53 2.05
N GLY A 28 16.17 0.48 2.76
CA GLY A 28 15.97 1.20 4.01
C GLY A 28 16.88 0.73 5.13
N TYR A 29 17.20 -0.56 5.22
CA TYR A 29 18.11 -1.08 6.25
C TYR A 29 19.53 -0.53 6.07
N PHE A 30 20.03 -0.56 4.82
CA PHE A 30 21.34 0.02 4.51
C PHE A 30 21.34 1.53 4.68
N THR A 31 20.31 2.21 4.17
CA THR A 31 20.18 3.67 4.28
C THR A 31 20.14 4.11 5.73
N TYR A 32 19.30 3.48 6.56
CA TYR A 32 19.19 3.80 7.98
C TYR A 32 20.51 3.52 8.72
N ASN A 33 21.11 2.35 8.52
CA ASN A 33 22.38 1.98 9.16
C ASN A 33 23.50 2.99 8.83
N LEU A 34 23.60 3.39 7.57
CA LEU A 34 24.58 4.39 7.13
C LEU A 34 24.31 5.76 7.74
N LEU A 35 23.05 6.21 7.75
CA LEU A 35 22.68 7.47 8.38
C LEU A 35 23.03 7.47 9.87
N SER A 36 22.70 6.40 10.60
CA SER A 36 23.02 6.26 12.01
C SER A 36 24.51 6.20 12.31
N HIS A 37 25.35 5.84 11.33
CA HIS A 37 26.80 5.85 11.49
C HIS A 37 27.42 7.25 11.34
N PHE A 38 26.85 8.10 10.47
CA PHE A 38 27.41 9.41 10.14
C PHE A 38 26.70 10.59 10.81
N PHE A 39 25.50 10.39 11.34
CA PHE A 39 24.68 11.45 11.92
C PHE A 39 24.17 11.10 13.31
N GLU A 40 24.01 12.12 14.13
CA GLU A 40 23.44 11.99 15.47
C GLU A 40 22.01 11.41 15.41
N PRO A 41 21.66 10.43 16.25
CA PRO A 41 20.33 9.80 16.22
C PRO A 41 19.16 10.78 16.31
N SER A 42 19.33 11.92 17.01
CA SER A 42 18.30 12.97 17.14
C SER A 42 17.96 13.66 15.82
N THR A 43 18.84 13.57 14.82
CA THR A 43 18.65 14.14 13.49
C THR A 43 17.87 13.23 12.55
N ILE A 44 17.70 11.95 12.90
CA ILE A 44 17.08 10.94 12.03
C ILE A 44 15.71 10.59 12.60
N SER A 45 14.68 10.63 11.76
CA SER A 45 13.36 10.11 12.10
C SER A 45 12.88 9.09 11.09
N THR A 46 12.15 8.09 11.57
CA THR A 46 11.66 6.98 10.76
C THR A 46 10.16 6.84 10.93
N PHE A 47 9.50 6.40 9.87
CA PHE A 47 8.13 5.90 9.93
C PHE A 47 8.16 4.46 9.46
N ILE A 48 7.74 3.54 10.31
CA ILE A 48 7.84 2.09 10.12
C ILE A 48 6.45 1.50 10.37
N ASP A 49 6.05 0.51 9.57
CA ASP A 49 4.80 -0.21 9.84
C ASP A 49 4.95 -1.32 10.90
N HIS A 50 3.83 -1.94 11.25
CA HIS A 50 3.77 -3.03 12.23
C HIS A 50 4.53 -4.29 11.81
N LEU A 51 4.97 -4.39 10.55
CA LEU A 51 5.80 -5.48 10.03
C LEU A 51 7.29 -5.11 10.00
N ASN A 52 7.68 -4.02 10.69
CA ASN A 52 9.04 -3.50 10.72
C ASN A 52 9.59 -3.09 9.34
N LYS A 53 8.72 -2.68 8.42
CA LYS A 53 9.14 -2.16 7.11
C LYS A 53 9.18 -0.64 7.12
N PHE A 54 10.26 -0.07 6.60
CA PHE A 54 10.38 1.37 6.45
C PHE A 54 9.35 1.92 5.46
N ILE A 55 8.59 2.92 5.89
CA ILE A 55 7.72 3.73 5.04
C ILE A 55 8.46 4.98 4.57
N LYS A 56 9.20 5.59 5.49
CA LYS A 56 9.90 6.86 5.30
C LYS A 56 11.08 6.94 6.24
N ILE A 57 12.21 7.44 5.76
CA ILE A 57 13.36 7.83 6.59
C ILE A 57 13.61 9.31 6.34
N THR A 58 13.82 10.10 7.38
CA THR A 58 14.02 11.54 7.29
C THR A 58 15.29 11.93 8.02
N LEU A 59 16.16 12.69 7.37
CA LEU A 59 17.34 13.31 7.96
C LEU A 59 17.10 14.82 8.10
N ASN A 60 17.22 15.34 9.31
CA ASN A 60 17.09 16.75 9.65
C ASN A 60 18.46 17.29 10.10
N SER A 61 19.12 18.10 9.27
CA SER A 61 20.41 18.70 9.60
C SER A 61 20.39 20.18 9.26
N ASN A 62 20.84 21.08 10.14
CA ASN A 62 21.00 22.51 9.86
C ASN A 62 19.78 23.19 9.16
N ASN A 63 18.57 23.03 9.72
CA ASN A 63 17.29 23.52 9.16
C ASN A 63 16.94 22.99 7.75
N LYS A 64 17.57 21.89 7.35
CA LYS A 64 17.41 21.23 6.07
C LYS A 64 16.91 19.81 6.31
N GLN A 65 15.90 19.40 5.53
CA GLN A 65 15.28 18.09 5.62
C GLN A 65 15.46 17.33 4.30
N ILE A 66 15.95 16.10 4.39
CA ILE A 66 16.01 15.13 3.29
C ILE A 66 15.12 13.96 3.66
N THR A 67 14.25 13.54 2.75
CA THR A 67 13.30 12.45 2.96
C THR A 67 13.53 11.34 1.96
N PHE A 68 13.71 10.12 2.46
CA PHE A 68 13.77 8.90 1.68
C PHE A 68 12.38 8.24 1.68
N LEU A 69 11.88 7.93 0.49
CA LEU A 69 10.53 7.39 0.25
C LEU A 69 10.59 6.07 -0.51
N ASP A 70 9.59 5.22 -0.30
CA ASP A 70 9.46 3.95 -1.03
C ASP A 70 8.55 4.08 -2.25
N SER A 71 9.15 4.07 -3.44
CA SER A 71 8.36 4.07 -4.68
C SER A 71 7.58 2.76 -4.87
N LEU A 72 8.08 1.63 -4.36
CA LEU A 72 7.42 0.33 -4.48
C LEU A 72 6.11 0.28 -3.66
N ARG A 73 6.03 1.03 -2.56
CA ARG A 73 4.78 1.12 -1.78
C ARG A 73 3.72 1.97 -2.49
N ILE A 74 4.12 2.91 -3.34
CA ILE A 74 3.21 3.73 -4.15
C ILE A 74 2.78 2.97 -5.40
N PHE A 75 3.75 2.37 -6.09
CA PHE A 75 3.59 1.59 -7.31
C PHE A 75 4.12 0.18 -7.08
N ASN A 76 3.21 -0.73 -6.70
CA ASN A 76 3.55 -2.08 -6.26
C ASN A 76 3.85 -3.03 -7.44
N VAL A 77 4.89 -2.70 -8.20
CA VAL A 77 5.41 -3.44 -9.35
C VAL A 77 6.92 -3.31 -9.38
N GLU A 78 7.59 -4.28 -9.98
CA GLU A 78 9.04 -4.22 -10.20
C GLU A 78 9.43 -3.06 -11.13
N LEU A 79 10.69 -2.59 -11.04
CA LEU A 79 11.16 -1.42 -11.77
C LEU A 79 10.96 -1.51 -13.29
N ASP A 80 11.19 -2.67 -13.90
CA ASP A 80 10.94 -2.84 -15.35
C ASP A 80 9.47 -2.67 -15.69
N LYS A 81 8.59 -3.26 -14.87
CA LYS A 81 7.15 -3.12 -15.06
C LYS A 81 6.67 -1.69 -14.75
N LEU A 82 7.31 -1.00 -13.81
CA LEU A 82 7.06 0.41 -13.53
C LEU A 82 7.35 1.27 -14.76
N CYS A 83 8.45 0.98 -15.46
CA CYS A 83 8.80 1.66 -16.70
C CYS A 83 7.74 1.43 -17.78
N GLU A 84 7.29 0.19 -17.97
CA GLU A 84 6.20 -0.14 -18.90
C GLU A 84 4.90 0.59 -18.58
N VAL A 85 4.52 0.63 -17.29
CA VAL A 85 3.28 1.30 -16.82
C VAL A 85 3.28 2.78 -17.19
N PHE A 86 4.45 3.44 -17.12
CA PHE A 86 4.59 4.86 -17.41
C PHE A 86 5.17 5.15 -18.81
N GLY A 87 5.30 4.13 -19.67
CA GLY A 87 5.72 4.28 -21.05
C GLY A 87 7.14 4.82 -21.22
N VAL A 88 8.04 4.56 -20.27
CA VAL A 88 9.46 4.95 -20.35
C VAL A 88 10.34 3.76 -20.73
N GLU A 89 11.54 4.05 -21.25
CA GLU A 89 12.53 3.01 -21.56
C GLU A 89 12.93 2.25 -20.29
N GLY A 90 12.72 0.93 -20.31
CA GLY A 90 13.10 0.04 -19.22
C GLY A 90 14.59 -0.30 -19.23
N LYS A 91 14.96 -1.32 -18.45
CA LYS A 91 16.35 -1.76 -18.37
C LYS A 91 16.87 -2.34 -19.67
N ILE A 92 18.00 -1.82 -20.14
CA ILE A 92 18.74 -2.37 -21.30
C ILE A 92 19.53 -3.62 -20.89
N SER A 93 20.19 -3.56 -19.74
CA SER A 93 20.98 -4.66 -19.20
C SER A 93 20.22 -5.41 -18.10
N LYS A 94 20.28 -6.75 -18.13
CA LYS A 94 19.73 -7.63 -17.09
C LYS A 94 20.69 -7.77 -15.92
N PHE A 95 20.14 -8.08 -14.75
CA PHE A 95 20.93 -8.38 -13.55
C PHE A 95 21.90 -9.53 -13.80
N ASN A 96 23.15 -9.37 -13.37
CA ASN A 96 24.17 -10.39 -13.45
C ASN A 96 24.42 -10.98 -12.06
N GLN A 97 24.21 -12.29 -11.90
CA GLN A 97 24.41 -12.98 -10.62
C GLN A 97 25.84 -12.81 -10.05
N ASN A 98 26.85 -12.60 -10.91
CA ASN A 98 28.22 -12.35 -10.49
C ASN A 98 28.38 -11.04 -9.69
N PHE A 99 27.41 -10.12 -9.75
CA PHE A 99 27.40 -8.91 -8.91
C PHE A 99 27.30 -9.25 -7.41
N ASN A 100 26.86 -10.45 -7.05
CA ASN A 100 26.83 -10.90 -5.65
C ASN A 100 28.19 -11.46 -5.16
N ASN A 101 29.22 -11.49 -6.01
CA ASN A 101 30.53 -11.97 -5.62
C ASN A 101 31.24 -10.96 -4.70
N PHE A 102 31.82 -11.42 -3.60
CA PHE A 102 32.61 -10.60 -2.67
C PHE A 102 33.77 -9.87 -3.36
N ASP A 103 34.34 -10.44 -4.42
CA ASP A 103 35.44 -9.84 -5.20
C ASP A 103 34.96 -8.79 -6.21
N LEU A 104 33.67 -8.44 -6.25
CA LEU A 104 33.12 -7.43 -7.15
C LEU A 104 33.95 -6.16 -7.15
N PHE A 105 34.32 -5.66 -5.96
CA PHE A 105 35.04 -4.40 -5.81
C PHE A 105 36.52 -4.48 -6.23
N ASN A 106 37.11 -5.67 -6.23
CA ASN A 106 38.49 -5.92 -6.67
C ASN A 106 38.57 -6.20 -8.17
N ASN A 107 37.49 -6.72 -8.77
CA ASN A 107 37.40 -7.01 -10.20
C ASN A 107 36.92 -5.77 -10.98
N LYS A 108 37.86 -4.95 -11.45
CA LYS A 108 37.55 -3.69 -12.17
C LYS A 108 36.59 -3.85 -13.36
N PRO A 109 36.72 -4.84 -14.26
CA PRO A 109 35.73 -5.09 -15.30
C PRO A 109 34.31 -5.36 -14.77
N LEU A 110 34.19 -6.21 -13.75
CA LEU A 110 32.89 -6.56 -13.17
C LEU A 110 32.27 -5.38 -12.40
N PHE A 111 33.09 -4.64 -11.65
CA PHE A 111 32.70 -3.42 -10.96
C PHE A 111 32.16 -2.35 -11.91
N ASN A 112 32.82 -2.15 -13.06
CA ASN A 112 32.34 -1.18 -14.06
C ASN A 112 30.99 -1.60 -14.66
N LYS A 113 30.77 -2.91 -14.89
CA LYS A 113 29.46 -3.43 -15.34
C LYS A 113 28.39 -3.20 -14.28
N PHE A 114 28.70 -3.50 -13.02
CA PHE A 114 27.78 -3.25 -11.91
C PHE A 114 27.42 -1.77 -11.77
N LYS A 115 28.41 -0.87 -11.84
CA LYS A 115 28.19 0.58 -11.82
C LYS A 115 27.28 1.03 -12.95
N GLY A 116 27.47 0.51 -14.17
CA GLY A 116 26.59 0.80 -15.30
C GLY A 116 25.15 0.32 -15.06
N TYR A 117 25.00 -0.90 -14.54
CA TYR A 117 23.69 -1.46 -14.18
C TYR A 117 22.99 -0.63 -13.09
N SER A 118 23.67 -0.27 -12.00
CA SER A 118 23.10 0.54 -10.92
C SER A 118 22.71 1.96 -11.37
N LEU A 119 23.50 2.56 -12.27
CA LEU A 119 23.18 3.86 -12.86
C LEU A 119 21.93 3.78 -13.75
N GLN A 120 21.84 2.74 -14.58
CA GLN A 120 20.67 2.47 -15.41
C GLN A 120 19.41 2.33 -14.54
N ASP A 121 19.45 1.52 -13.48
CA ASP A 121 18.31 1.36 -12.55
C ASP A 121 17.87 2.70 -11.93
N SER A 122 18.83 3.54 -11.54
CA SER A 122 18.55 4.87 -11.00
C SER A 122 17.90 5.79 -12.05
N ILE A 123 18.35 5.74 -13.30
CA ILE A 123 17.79 6.52 -14.43
C ILE A 123 16.36 6.06 -14.75
N CYS A 124 16.15 4.75 -14.88
CA CYS A 124 14.84 4.16 -15.13
C CYS A 124 13.83 4.57 -14.05
N LEU A 125 14.23 4.46 -12.77
CA LEU A 125 13.37 4.88 -11.66
C LEU A 125 13.04 6.37 -11.73
N TYR A 126 14.04 7.21 -11.97
CA TYR A 126 13.85 8.65 -12.10
C TYR A 126 12.88 9.00 -13.23
N GLN A 127 13.10 8.45 -14.43
CA GLN A 127 12.25 8.69 -15.60
C GLN A 127 10.81 8.25 -15.34
N ALA A 128 10.60 7.04 -14.82
CA ALA A 128 9.27 6.53 -14.51
C ALA A 128 8.54 7.40 -13.48
N LEU A 129 9.23 7.86 -12.43
CA LEU A 129 8.64 8.74 -11.42
C LEU A 129 8.35 10.14 -11.94
N VAL A 130 9.16 10.68 -12.87
CA VAL A 130 8.89 11.96 -13.52
C VAL A 130 7.63 11.88 -14.38
N GLU A 131 7.47 10.83 -15.17
CA GLU A 131 6.24 10.63 -15.97
C GLU A 131 5.02 10.39 -15.08
N ALA A 132 5.17 9.57 -14.03
CA ALA A 132 4.12 9.42 -13.02
C ALA A 132 3.72 10.77 -12.41
N GLN A 133 4.70 11.59 -12.01
CA GLN A 133 4.43 12.91 -11.43
C GLN A 133 3.69 13.83 -12.40
N LYS A 134 4.07 13.84 -13.69
CA LYS A 134 3.37 14.62 -14.73
C LYS A 134 1.91 14.20 -14.86
N ILE A 135 1.65 12.89 -14.89
CA ILE A 135 0.28 12.34 -14.99
C ILE A 135 -0.53 12.72 -13.74
N TYR A 136 0.00 12.49 -12.54
CA TYR A 136 -0.76 12.72 -11.31
C TYR A 136 -0.98 14.20 -10.99
N ILE A 137 -0.05 15.10 -11.35
CA ILE A 137 -0.30 16.55 -11.27
C ILE A 137 -1.36 16.96 -12.29
N SER A 138 -1.19 16.60 -13.56
CA SER A 138 -2.07 17.09 -14.63
C SER A 138 -3.51 16.59 -14.51
N GLN A 139 -3.71 15.34 -14.11
CA GLN A 139 -5.04 14.72 -14.06
C GLN A 139 -5.74 14.88 -12.70
N TYR A 140 -4.97 14.97 -11.60
CA TYR A 140 -5.52 14.89 -10.24
C TYR A 140 -5.00 15.96 -9.28
N ASN A 141 -4.10 16.85 -9.74
CA ASN A 141 -3.43 17.85 -8.90
C ASN A 141 -2.74 17.25 -7.66
N ILE A 142 -2.03 16.13 -7.85
CA ILE A 142 -1.36 15.39 -6.78
C ILE A 142 0.15 15.33 -7.01
N ASP A 143 0.90 15.81 -6.01
CA ASP A 143 2.34 15.62 -5.88
C ASP A 143 2.65 14.22 -5.31
N ILE A 144 3.35 13.37 -6.07
CA ILE A 144 3.66 11.99 -5.67
C ILE A 144 4.67 11.93 -4.52
N THR A 145 5.46 12.99 -4.31
CA THR A 145 6.37 13.09 -3.15
C THR A 145 5.62 13.18 -1.82
N SER A 146 4.34 13.55 -1.87
CA SER A 146 3.46 13.61 -0.70
C SER A 146 2.71 12.28 -0.41
N ILE A 147 3.02 11.22 -1.15
CA ILE A 147 2.32 9.94 -1.14
C ILE A 147 3.20 8.88 -0.48
N LEU A 148 2.60 8.05 0.40
CA LEU A 148 3.33 7.01 1.14
C LEU A 148 2.93 5.58 0.74
N SER A 149 1.82 5.44 0.01
CA SER A 149 1.31 4.15 -0.46
C SER A 149 0.31 4.30 -1.61
N THR A 150 0.06 3.22 -2.35
CA THR A 150 -1.03 3.15 -3.33
C THR A 150 -2.38 3.53 -2.73
N SER A 151 -2.66 3.10 -1.50
CA SER A 151 -3.90 3.45 -0.79
C SER A 151 -4.00 4.95 -0.50
N THR A 152 -2.89 5.58 -0.09
CA THR A 152 -2.84 7.04 0.12
C THR A 152 -3.05 7.79 -1.21
N LEU A 153 -2.47 7.31 -2.30
CA LEU A 153 -2.67 7.87 -3.64
C LEU A 153 -4.14 7.81 -4.04
N SER A 154 -4.73 6.63 -3.98
CA SER A 154 -6.15 6.40 -4.31
C SER A 154 -7.07 7.28 -3.46
N LEU A 155 -6.82 7.38 -2.15
CA LEU A 155 -7.63 8.20 -1.26
C LEU A 155 -7.51 9.69 -1.56
N LYS A 156 -6.31 10.19 -1.87
CA LYS A 156 -6.13 11.59 -2.28
C LYS A 156 -6.80 11.89 -3.61
N ILE A 157 -6.71 10.98 -4.59
CA ILE A 157 -7.42 11.11 -5.87
C ILE A 157 -8.92 11.20 -5.64
N PHE A 158 -9.47 10.28 -4.82
CA PHE A 158 -10.88 10.28 -4.47
C PHE A 158 -11.29 11.60 -3.81
N ARG A 159 -10.58 12.02 -2.75
CA ARG A 159 -10.88 13.26 -2.01
C ARG A 159 -10.79 14.52 -2.87
N ASN A 160 -9.77 14.62 -3.72
CA ASN A 160 -9.54 15.81 -4.52
C ASN A 160 -10.50 15.94 -5.71
N LYS A 161 -10.94 14.82 -6.28
CA LYS A 161 -11.61 14.82 -7.59
C LYS A 161 -13.00 14.19 -7.63
N PHE A 162 -13.33 13.32 -6.68
CA PHE A 162 -14.53 12.48 -6.75
C PHE A 162 -15.40 12.53 -5.48
N GLN A 163 -14.90 13.05 -4.36
CA GLN A 163 -15.69 13.15 -3.13
C GLN A 163 -16.63 14.35 -3.22
N GLU A 164 -17.90 14.08 -3.47
CA GLU A 164 -18.97 15.09 -3.53
C GLU A 164 -19.63 15.37 -2.17
N VAL A 165 -19.59 14.38 -1.27
CA VAL A 165 -20.25 14.41 0.03
C VAL A 165 -19.23 14.24 1.15
N GLU A 166 -19.41 14.97 2.26
CA GLU A 166 -18.58 14.80 3.46
C GLU A 166 -18.81 13.41 4.07
N ILE A 167 -17.73 12.69 4.35
CA ILE A 167 -17.77 11.40 5.05
C ILE A 167 -17.63 11.68 6.54
N PRO A 168 -18.64 11.36 7.38
CA PRO A 168 -18.62 11.69 8.79
C PRO A 168 -17.55 10.89 9.54
N ILE A 169 -16.91 11.53 10.52
CA ILE A 169 -16.00 10.87 11.45
C ILE A 169 -16.83 10.27 12.59
N LEU A 170 -16.82 8.93 12.68
CA LEU A 170 -17.54 8.20 13.71
C LEU A 170 -16.90 8.36 15.09
N LYS A 171 -17.72 8.37 16.15
CA LYS A 171 -17.22 8.19 17.51
C LYS A 171 -16.73 6.75 17.68
N GLY A 172 -15.77 6.54 18.57
CA GLY A 172 -15.18 5.21 18.79
C GLY A 172 -16.21 4.13 19.17
N THR A 173 -17.28 4.48 19.90
CA THR A 173 -18.37 3.55 20.22
C THR A 173 -19.15 3.11 18.98
N GLU A 174 -19.36 4.03 18.04
CA GLU A 174 -20.12 3.80 16.81
C GLU A 174 -19.30 2.99 15.82
N ASP A 175 -18.04 3.37 15.63
CA ASP A 175 -17.08 2.61 14.83
C ASP A 175 -16.95 1.18 15.35
N ASN A 176 -16.79 0.99 16.66
CA ASN A 176 -16.68 -0.35 17.25
C ASN A 176 -17.93 -1.21 17.04
N PHE A 177 -19.12 -0.61 17.00
CA PHE A 177 -20.35 -1.32 16.71
C PHE A 177 -20.42 -1.73 15.24
N ILE A 178 -20.22 -0.76 14.33
CA ILE A 178 -20.29 -0.95 12.88
C ILE A 178 -19.21 -1.93 12.39
N ARG A 179 -17.98 -1.78 12.88
CA ARG A 179 -16.81 -2.60 12.49
C ARG A 179 -16.98 -4.09 12.80
N LYS A 180 -17.87 -4.46 13.72
CA LYS A 180 -18.22 -5.88 13.98
C LYS A 180 -18.91 -6.53 12.78
N SER A 181 -19.58 -5.75 11.95
CA SER A 181 -20.22 -6.19 10.70
C SER A 181 -19.32 -6.12 9.47
N TYR A 182 -18.07 -5.68 9.62
CA TYR A 182 -17.12 -5.60 8.52
C TYR A 182 -16.48 -6.97 8.26
N PHE A 183 -16.84 -7.58 7.14
CA PHE A 183 -16.34 -8.87 6.67
C PHE A 183 -15.58 -8.73 5.35
N GLY A 184 -14.69 -9.67 5.07
CA GLY A 184 -13.96 -9.74 3.80
C GLY A 184 -14.77 -10.39 2.69
N GLY A 185 -14.09 -10.76 1.61
CA GLY A 185 -14.68 -11.53 0.51
C GLY A 185 -15.18 -12.89 0.99
N HIS A 186 -16.20 -13.40 0.29
CA HIS A 186 -16.74 -14.75 0.51
C HIS A 186 -15.81 -15.79 -0.14
N THR A 187 -15.56 -16.90 0.54
CA THR A 187 -14.78 -18.03 -0.01
C THR A 187 -15.37 -19.32 0.51
N ASP A 188 -15.75 -20.20 -0.41
CA ASP A 188 -16.29 -21.52 -0.10
C ASP A 188 -15.21 -22.60 -0.23
N TYR A 189 -15.30 -23.61 0.65
CA TYR A 189 -14.52 -24.83 0.54
C TYR A 189 -15.32 -25.89 -0.24
N PHE A 190 -14.70 -26.41 -1.29
CA PHE A 190 -15.23 -27.50 -2.12
C PHE A 190 -14.39 -28.77 -1.88
N ASN A 191 -14.94 -29.92 -2.30
CA ASN A 191 -14.19 -31.18 -2.28
C ASN A 191 -12.99 -31.12 -3.23
N GLU A 192 -11.98 -31.95 -2.98
CA GLU A 192 -10.69 -31.95 -3.70
C GLU A 192 -10.79 -32.38 -5.19
N TYR A 193 -11.96 -32.83 -5.66
CA TYR A 193 -12.15 -33.33 -7.02
C TYR A 193 -13.35 -32.69 -7.71
N ALA A 194 -13.14 -32.22 -8.94
CA ALA A 194 -14.20 -31.75 -9.83
C ALA A 194 -13.81 -32.00 -11.30
N GLU A 195 -14.80 -32.33 -12.14
CA GLU A 195 -14.65 -32.49 -13.60
C GLU A 195 -15.54 -31.48 -14.33
N ASN A 196 -15.15 -31.07 -15.54
CA ASN A 196 -15.94 -30.19 -16.43
C ASN A 196 -16.37 -28.86 -15.78
N ILE A 197 -15.45 -28.19 -15.09
CA ILE A 197 -15.73 -26.94 -14.38
C ILE A 197 -15.63 -25.71 -15.28
N TYR A 198 -16.40 -24.68 -14.94
CA TYR A 198 -16.35 -23.36 -15.54
C TYR A 198 -15.84 -22.35 -14.51
N TYR A 199 -14.97 -21.45 -14.95
CA TYR A 199 -14.45 -20.35 -14.14
C TYR A 199 -15.08 -19.03 -14.59
N TYR A 200 -15.68 -18.32 -13.64
CA TYR A 200 -16.28 -17.01 -13.86
C TYR A 200 -15.65 -16.02 -12.88
N ASP A 201 -15.25 -14.86 -13.39
CA ASP A 201 -14.74 -13.75 -12.59
C ASP A 201 -15.56 -12.48 -12.88
N ILE A 202 -15.79 -11.69 -11.83
CA ILE A 202 -16.53 -10.44 -11.93
C ILE A 202 -15.53 -9.32 -12.12
N ASN A 203 -15.58 -8.69 -13.31
CA ASN A 203 -14.76 -7.52 -13.61
C ASN A 203 -14.99 -6.40 -12.59
N SER A 204 -13.97 -6.12 -11.78
CA SER A 204 -13.95 -5.00 -10.83
C SER A 204 -15.15 -5.00 -9.86
N LEU A 205 -15.41 -6.14 -9.20
CA LEU A 205 -16.51 -6.32 -8.25
C LEU A 205 -16.65 -5.15 -7.25
N TYR A 206 -15.59 -4.78 -6.53
CA TYR A 206 -15.66 -3.73 -5.52
C TYR A 206 -15.94 -2.34 -6.10
N PRO A 207 -15.22 -1.85 -7.14
CA PRO A 207 -15.59 -0.62 -7.83
C PRO A 207 -17.05 -0.58 -8.30
N PHE A 208 -17.54 -1.68 -8.89
CA PHE A 208 -18.94 -1.75 -9.32
C PHE A 208 -19.92 -1.65 -8.14
N ALA A 209 -19.63 -2.32 -7.03
CA ALA A 209 -20.43 -2.23 -5.81
C ALA A 209 -20.40 -0.80 -5.22
N MET A 210 -19.27 -0.11 -5.29
CA MET A 210 -19.10 1.28 -4.82
C MET A 210 -19.94 2.30 -5.60
N CYS A 211 -20.44 1.97 -6.79
CA CYS A 211 -21.36 2.81 -7.57
C CYS A 211 -22.83 2.68 -7.12
N LYS A 212 -23.15 1.80 -6.16
CA LYS A 212 -24.48 1.65 -5.58
C LYS A 212 -24.66 2.62 -4.40
N PRO A 213 -25.90 2.88 -3.95
CA PRO A 213 -26.12 3.70 -2.76
C PRO A 213 -25.27 3.23 -1.58
N MET A 214 -24.59 4.18 -0.92
CA MET A 214 -23.72 3.94 0.23
C MET A 214 -24.19 4.78 1.42
N LEU A 215 -23.97 4.27 2.63
CA LEU A 215 -24.29 4.98 3.86
C LEU A 215 -23.30 6.13 4.07
N LEU A 216 -23.65 7.31 3.57
CA LEU A 216 -22.80 8.51 3.62
C LEU A 216 -23.30 9.57 4.61
N LEU A 217 -24.59 9.56 4.98
CA LEU A 217 -25.22 10.63 5.77
C LEU A 217 -26.08 10.08 6.91
N ASN A 218 -26.08 10.80 8.05
CA ASN A 218 -26.99 10.65 9.19
C ASN A 218 -27.09 9.24 9.81
N ILE A 219 -26.17 8.92 10.71
CA ILE A 219 -26.33 7.78 11.61
C ILE A 219 -27.28 8.19 12.74
N LYS A 220 -28.53 7.73 12.67
CA LYS A 220 -29.47 7.81 13.79
C LYS A 220 -29.34 6.54 14.62
N TRP A 221 -29.01 6.70 15.90
CA TRP A 221 -29.01 5.61 16.86
C TRP A 221 -30.41 5.44 17.45
N ASN A 222 -31.11 4.41 17.00
CA ASN A 222 -32.37 4.01 17.60
C ASN A 222 -32.17 2.69 18.34
N LYS A 223 -32.66 2.63 19.58
CA LYS A 223 -32.63 1.40 20.40
C LYS A 223 -33.76 0.44 20.05
N GLU A 224 -34.83 0.96 19.48
CA GLU A 224 -36.06 0.23 19.16
C GLU A 224 -36.35 0.41 17.67
N TRP A 225 -36.66 -0.69 17.00
CA TRP A 225 -37.00 -0.74 15.59
C TRP A 225 -38.19 -1.69 15.42
N GLU A 226 -39.26 -1.21 14.81
CA GLU A 226 -40.48 -1.99 14.58
C GLU A 226 -40.48 -2.66 13.20
N ASN A 227 -39.77 -2.10 12.20
CA ASN A 227 -39.72 -2.63 10.85
C ASN A 227 -38.30 -2.54 10.23
N LEU A 228 -37.78 -3.69 9.75
CA LEU A 228 -36.49 -3.82 9.09
C LEU A 228 -36.54 -3.66 7.56
N GLU A 229 -37.73 -3.68 6.94
CA GLU A 229 -37.91 -3.67 5.47
C GLU A 229 -37.28 -2.45 4.81
N ASN A 230 -37.23 -1.31 5.51
CA ASN A 230 -36.63 -0.07 5.03
C ASN A 230 -35.30 0.28 5.71
N LEU A 231 -34.69 -0.67 6.44
CA LEU A 231 -33.40 -0.45 7.07
C LEU A 231 -32.29 -0.44 6.02
N PHE A 232 -31.70 0.74 5.80
CA PHE A 232 -30.38 0.88 5.22
C PHE A 232 -29.43 1.28 6.34
N GLY A 233 -28.76 0.31 6.97
CA GLY A 233 -27.96 0.56 8.17
C GLY A 233 -27.46 -0.70 8.87
N PHE A 234 -27.13 -0.56 10.15
CA PHE A 234 -26.56 -1.61 10.99
C PHE A 234 -27.50 -1.93 12.15
N CYS A 235 -27.81 -3.21 12.36
CA CYS A 235 -28.59 -3.67 13.51
C CYS A 235 -27.95 -4.92 14.13
N LEU A 236 -28.20 -5.13 15.43
CA LEU A 236 -27.94 -6.40 16.08
C LEU A 236 -29.22 -7.25 15.98
N ALA A 237 -29.11 -8.47 15.46
CA ALA A 237 -30.24 -9.36 15.29
C ALA A 237 -29.87 -10.79 15.68
N GLU A 238 -30.86 -11.52 16.20
CA GLU A 238 -30.81 -12.97 16.32
C GLU A 238 -31.38 -13.57 15.02
N ILE A 239 -30.66 -14.54 14.44
CA ILE A 239 -30.99 -15.09 13.12
C ILE A 239 -31.19 -16.59 13.25
N THR A 240 -32.35 -17.06 12.77
CA THR A 240 -32.63 -18.50 12.62
C THR A 240 -32.61 -18.84 11.13
N THR A 241 -31.75 -19.76 10.72
CA THR A 241 -31.68 -20.21 9.32
C THR A 241 -32.60 -21.41 9.09
N PRO A 242 -33.26 -21.52 7.93
CA PRO A 242 -34.02 -22.71 7.56
C PRO A 242 -33.20 -24.00 7.66
N LYS A 243 -33.81 -25.08 8.16
CA LYS A 243 -33.14 -26.38 8.38
C LYS A 243 -32.65 -27.04 7.10
N ASN A 244 -33.15 -26.63 5.94
CA ASN A 244 -32.79 -27.17 4.63
C ASN A 244 -31.61 -26.44 3.96
N ILE A 245 -31.07 -25.38 4.57
CA ILE A 245 -29.89 -24.68 4.05
C ILE A 245 -28.65 -25.32 4.66
N LEU A 246 -27.87 -26.03 3.83
CA LEU A 246 -26.64 -26.69 4.25
C LEU A 246 -25.55 -25.70 4.70
N ARG A 247 -25.50 -24.53 4.04
CA ARG A 247 -24.51 -23.48 4.29
C ARG A 247 -25.18 -22.11 4.27
N PRO A 248 -25.43 -21.50 5.44
CA PRO A 248 -25.97 -20.14 5.49
C PRO A 248 -25.01 -19.15 4.81
N HIS A 249 -25.54 -18.28 3.94
CA HIS A 249 -24.76 -17.23 3.25
C HIS A 249 -24.36 -16.06 4.17
N ILE A 250 -24.56 -16.17 5.48
CA ILE A 250 -24.29 -15.10 6.43
C ILE A 250 -22.88 -15.28 6.98
N ASN A 251 -22.01 -14.33 6.65
CA ASN A 251 -20.69 -14.24 7.26
C ASN A 251 -20.83 -13.89 8.74
N MET A 252 -20.46 -14.82 9.61
CA MET A 252 -20.41 -14.61 11.06
C MET A 252 -18.99 -14.89 11.55
N LYS A 253 -18.49 -14.08 12.49
CA LYS A 253 -17.34 -14.48 13.31
C LYS A 253 -17.85 -15.51 14.33
N VAL A 254 -17.93 -16.77 13.92
CA VAL A 254 -18.48 -17.83 14.77
C VAL A 254 -17.53 -18.07 15.95
N LYS A 255 -17.99 -17.81 17.17
CA LYS A 255 -17.54 -18.59 18.33
C LYS A 255 -18.34 -19.88 18.29
N LEU A 256 -17.74 -20.96 17.80
CA LEU A 256 -18.36 -22.28 17.84
C LEU A 256 -18.44 -22.69 19.31
N TYR A 257 -19.60 -22.53 19.93
CA TYR A 257 -19.94 -23.29 21.12
C TYR A 257 -20.41 -24.64 20.61
N SER A 258 -19.56 -25.66 20.72
CA SER A 258 -19.98 -27.03 20.49
C SER A 258 -21.10 -27.35 21.48
N GLN A 259 -22.32 -27.53 20.98
CA GLN A 259 -23.32 -28.26 21.75
C GLN A 259 -22.79 -29.69 21.88
N GLN A 260 -22.34 -30.05 23.09
CA GLN A 260 -22.20 -31.45 23.47
C GLN A 260 -23.57 -32.07 23.29
N VAL A 261 -23.68 -32.96 22.31
CA VAL A 261 -24.77 -33.91 22.20
C VAL A 261 -24.69 -34.78 23.45
N LEU A 262 -25.56 -34.51 24.42
CA LEU A 262 -25.84 -35.43 25.52
C LEU A 262 -26.45 -36.68 24.87
N GLY A 263 -25.73 -37.79 24.97
CA GLY A 263 -26.26 -39.13 24.70
C GLY A 263 -27.17 -39.62 25.81
#